data_AF-S2S0I5-F1
#
_entry.id   AF-S2S0I5-F1
#
_cell.length_a   1.000
_cell.length_b   1.000
_cell.length_c   1.000
_cell.angle_alpha   90.00
_cell.angle_beta   90.00
_cell.angle_gamma   90.00
#
_symmetry.space_group_name_H-M   'P 1'
#
loop_
_entity.id
_entity.type
_entity.pdbx_description
1 polymer ?
#
loop_
_entity_poly.entity_id
_entity_poly.type
_entity_poly.pdbx_seq_one_letter_code
_entity_poly.pdbx_strand_id
1 'polypeptide(L)'
;MMFVATLFMIWLSGIKIGFFLKGVRPLIWLILFTVVLQVLFVRGGTVYWHWGWLWITEFGLINGAFIFVRFVLIIFMSTLLTLSTQPLSLADAVESLLKPLRVIRVPVTELALVLQIALRFVPTLMDQTTKIMNAQRARGVDFGEGNIFQQMKAVVPLLIPLFVSSFTTADELATAMEARGYQGGDDRTKYRILRYHRRDWVAAGGMLVLTGLLLLLRA
;
A
#
# COMPACT_ATOMS: atom_id res chain seq x y z
N MET A 1 -22.58 3.13 9.70
CA MET A 1 -21.84 4.42 9.81
C MET A 1 -20.54 4.45 9.05
N MET A 2 -19.59 3.52 9.30
CA MET A 2 -18.35 3.43 8.52
C MET A 2 -18.60 3.41 7.01
N PHE A 3 -19.57 2.61 6.55
CA PHE A 3 -19.95 2.55 5.13
C PHE A 3 -20.44 3.89 4.56
N VAL A 4 -21.27 4.62 5.31
CA VAL A 4 -21.76 5.94 4.90
C VAL A 4 -20.61 6.95 4.84
N ALA A 5 -19.72 6.93 5.83
CA ALA A 5 -18.54 7.80 5.85
C ALA A 5 -17.60 7.51 4.67
N THR A 6 -17.34 6.24 4.35
CA THR A 6 -16.52 5.86 3.19
C THR A 6 -17.18 6.29 1.88
N LEU A 7 -18.48 6.09 1.71
CA LEU A 7 -19.20 6.58 0.52
C LEU A 7 -19.13 8.11 0.39
N PHE A 8 -19.28 8.84 1.50
CA PHE A 8 -19.13 10.29 1.53
C PHE A 8 -17.73 10.74 1.13
N MET A 9 -16.68 10.06 1.61
CA MET A 9 -15.29 10.33 1.22
C MET A 9 -15.03 10.03 -0.26
N ILE A 10 -15.58 8.94 -0.79
CA ILE A 10 -15.50 8.62 -2.23
C ILE A 10 -16.18 9.71 -3.05
N TRP A 11 -17.36 10.14 -2.65
CA TRP A 11 -18.08 11.22 -3.32
C TRP A 11 -17.29 12.54 -3.30
N LEU A 12 -16.71 12.91 -2.15
CA LEU A 12 -15.87 14.11 -2.01
C LEU A 12 -14.58 14.03 -2.85
N SER A 13 -14.03 12.83 -3.06
CA SER A 13 -12.80 12.62 -3.82
C SER A 13 -12.97 12.83 -5.33
N GLY A 14 -14.19 12.79 -5.86
CA GLY A 14 -14.46 12.88 -7.30
C GLY A 14 -13.92 11.72 -8.14
N ILE A 15 -13.43 10.65 -7.51
CA ILE A 15 -12.86 9.48 -8.20
C ILE A 15 -14.00 8.58 -8.71
N LYS A 16 -13.92 8.15 -9.97
CA LYS A 16 -14.92 7.25 -10.57
C LYS A 16 -14.96 5.91 -9.83
N ILE A 17 -16.17 5.40 -9.55
CA ILE A 17 -16.38 4.16 -8.78
C ILE A 17 -15.74 2.92 -9.44
N GLY A 18 -15.53 2.95 -10.76
CA GLY A 18 -14.86 1.88 -11.49
C GLY A 18 -13.43 1.60 -11.03
N PHE A 19 -12.72 2.57 -10.47
CA PHE A 19 -11.39 2.33 -9.90
C PHE A 19 -11.45 1.50 -8.61
N PHE A 20 -12.48 1.71 -7.79
CA PHE A 20 -12.69 0.94 -6.56
C PHE A 20 -13.07 -0.51 -6.87
N LEU A 21 -13.91 -0.74 -7.88
CA LEU A 21 -14.25 -2.09 -8.34
C LEU A 21 -13.02 -2.85 -8.88
N LYS A 22 -12.11 -2.17 -9.56
CA LYS A 22 -10.81 -2.76 -9.98
C LYS A 22 -9.95 -3.18 -8.79
N GLY A 23 -9.98 -2.41 -7.69
CA GLY A 23 -9.29 -2.75 -6.44
C GLY A 23 -9.85 -4.00 -5.76
N VAL A 24 -11.15 -4.27 -5.87
CA VAL A 24 -11.78 -5.48 -5.30
C VAL A 24 -11.48 -6.73 -6.14
N ARG A 25 -11.31 -6.59 -7.46
CA ARG A 25 -11.12 -7.70 -8.41
C ARG A 25 -10.08 -8.76 -7.98
N PRO A 26 -8.84 -8.42 -7.56
CA PRO A 26 -7.86 -9.43 -7.17
C PRO A 26 -8.20 -10.16 -5.86
N LEU A 27 -9.02 -9.56 -5.00
CA LEU A 27 -9.37 -10.09 -3.67
C LEU A 27 -10.74 -10.79 -3.64
N ILE A 28 -11.48 -10.79 -4.75
CA ILE A 28 -12.85 -11.32 -4.77
C ILE A 28 -12.92 -12.80 -4.35
N TRP A 29 -11.91 -13.59 -4.75
CA TRP A 29 -11.86 -15.01 -4.40
C TRP A 29 -11.63 -15.21 -2.90
N LEU A 30 -10.73 -14.43 -2.30
CA LEU A 30 -10.49 -14.43 -0.85
C LEU A 30 -11.73 -13.98 -0.07
N ILE A 31 -12.41 -12.92 -0.53
CA ILE A 31 -13.64 -12.42 0.11
C ILE A 31 -14.73 -13.48 0.05
N LEU A 32 -14.99 -14.06 -1.13
CA LEU A 32 -16.00 -15.09 -1.28
C LEU A 32 -15.68 -16.30 -0.40
N PHE A 33 -14.42 -16.76 -0.42
CA PHE A 33 -13.97 -17.89 0.40
C PHE A 33 -14.21 -17.64 1.90
N THR A 34 -13.80 -16.48 2.41
CA THR A 34 -13.96 -16.15 3.83
C THR A 34 -15.42 -15.97 4.25
N VAL A 35 -16.26 -15.38 3.40
CA VAL A 35 -17.71 -15.25 3.64
C VAL A 35 -18.38 -16.63 3.64
N VAL A 36 -18.03 -17.50 2.69
CA VAL A 36 -18.57 -18.87 2.65
C VAL A 36 -18.15 -19.65 3.88
N LEU A 37 -16.89 -19.56 4.32
CA LEU A 37 -16.45 -20.19 5.56
C LEU A 37 -17.23 -19.67 6.77
N GLN A 38 -17.47 -18.36 6.85
CA GLN A 38 -18.27 -17.77 7.92
C GLN A 38 -19.70 -18.30 7.95
N VAL A 39 -20.35 -18.34 6.77
CA VAL A 39 -21.73 -18.82 6.67
C VAL A 39 -21.85 -20.30 7.03
N LEU A 40 -20.87 -21.14 6.67
CA LEU A 40 -20.92 -22.60 6.84
C LEU A 40 -20.42 -23.11 8.20
N PHE A 41 -19.48 -22.40 8.83
CA PHE A 41 -18.80 -22.87 10.05
C PHE A 41 -19.20 -22.12 11.31
N VAL A 42 -19.73 -20.90 11.22
CA VAL A 42 -20.22 -20.18 12.41
C VAL A 42 -21.58 -20.72 12.82
N ARG A 43 -21.69 -21.07 14.11
CA ARG A 43 -22.88 -21.65 14.71
C ARG A 43 -23.49 -20.66 15.70
N GLY A 44 -24.81 -20.51 15.64
CA GLY A 44 -25.59 -19.79 16.65
C GLY A 44 -26.82 -19.10 16.06
N GLY A 45 -27.80 -18.81 16.91
CA GLY A 45 -29.09 -18.28 16.50
C GLY A 45 -29.99 -19.32 15.84
N THR A 46 -30.90 -18.86 14.98
CA THR A 46 -31.81 -19.73 14.24
C THR A 46 -31.07 -20.51 13.13
N VAL A 47 -31.36 -21.80 13.01
CA VAL A 47 -30.78 -22.68 11.98
C VAL A 47 -31.74 -22.73 10.79
N TYR A 48 -31.32 -22.18 9.66
CA TYR A 48 -32.12 -22.19 8.43
C TYR A 48 -31.96 -23.49 7.67
N TRP A 49 -30.73 -24.04 7.65
CA TRP A 49 -30.42 -25.26 6.93
C TRP A 49 -29.22 -25.95 7.57
N HIS A 50 -29.28 -27.28 7.64
CA HIS A 50 -28.15 -28.08 8.08
C HIS A 50 -27.97 -29.29 7.15
N TRP A 51 -26.72 -29.55 6.80
CA TRP A 51 -26.32 -30.77 6.12
C TRP A 51 -25.00 -31.25 6.73
N GLY A 52 -25.06 -32.30 7.56
CA GLY A 52 -23.88 -32.90 8.17
C GLY A 52 -23.08 -31.89 9.00
N TRP A 53 -21.84 -31.62 8.59
CA TRP A 53 -20.98 -30.62 9.25
C TRP A 53 -21.25 -29.18 8.80
N LEU A 54 -22.06 -28.95 7.75
CA LEU A 54 -22.38 -27.64 7.20
C LEU A 54 -23.67 -27.11 7.83
N TRP A 55 -23.61 -25.90 8.37
CA TRP A 55 -24.75 -25.26 9.02
C TRP A 55 -24.89 -23.86 8.45
N ILE A 56 -26.07 -23.52 7.92
CA ILE A 56 -26.41 -22.13 7.61
C ILE A 56 -27.24 -21.61 8.78
N THR A 57 -26.58 -20.80 9.60
CA THR A 57 -27.18 -20.18 10.79
C THR A 57 -27.34 -18.68 10.58
N GLU A 58 -28.27 -18.07 11.31
CA GLU A 58 -28.46 -16.63 11.35
C GLU A 58 -27.17 -15.88 11.68
N PHE A 59 -26.42 -16.34 12.69
CA PHE A 59 -25.15 -15.72 13.04
C PHE A 59 -24.09 -15.91 11.95
N GLY A 60 -24.07 -17.04 11.25
CA GLY A 60 -23.18 -17.25 10.10
C GLY A 60 -23.46 -16.28 8.95
N LEU A 61 -24.73 -16.06 8.62
CA LEU A 61 -25.17 -15.07 7.62
C LEU A 61 -24.80 -13.63 8.03
N ILE A 62 -25.11 -13.24 9.27
CA ILE A 62 -24.82 -11.90 9.78
C ILE A 62 -23.30 -11.65 9.81
N ASN A 63 -22.51 -12.58 10.36
CA ASN A 63 -21.05 -12.43 10.41
C ASN A 63 -20.42 -12.45 9.01
N GLY A 64 -20.91 -13.31 8.10
CA GLY A 64 -20.50 -13.32 6.70
C GLY A 64 -20.74 -11.97 6.03
N ALA A 65 -21.93 -11.37 6.23
CA ALA A 65 -22.24 -10.03 5.73
C ALA A 65 -21.34 -8.95 6.34
N PHE A 66 -21.06 -9.00 7.65
CA PHE A 66 -20.15 -8.06 8.31
C PHE A 66 -18.72 -8.15 7.77
N ILE A 67 -18.21 -9.36 7.54
CA ILE A 67 -16.86 -9.57 6.99
C ILE A 67 -16.80 -9.11 5.54
N PHE A 68 -17.82 -9.40 4.74
CA PHE A 68 -17.95 -8.89 3.37
C PHE A 68 -17.84 -7.36 3.35
N VAL A 69 -18.70 -6.67 4.12
CA VAL A 69 -18.69 -5.20 4.22
C VAL A 69 -17.35 -4.70 4.72
N ARG A 70 -16.75 -5.35 5.73
CA ARG A 70 -15.43 -4.96 6.27
C ARG A 70 -14.33 -5.00 5.20
N PHE A 71 -14.25 -6.07 4.41
CA PHE A 71 -13.26 -6.16 3.33
C PHE A 71 -13.49 -5.08 2.27
N VAL A 72 -14.73 -4.86 1.84
CA VAL A 72 -15.07 -3.81 0.87
C VAL A 72 -14.63 -2.44 1.40
N LEU A 73 -14.88 -2.13 2.67
CA LEU A 73 -14.48 -0.86 3.29
C LEU A 73 -12.96 -0.68 3.34
N ILE A 74 -12.22 -1.71 3.74
CA ILE A 74 -10.75 -1.66 3.81
C ILE A 74 -10.18 -1.42 2.40
N ILE A 75 -10.66 -2.16 1.41
CA ILE A 75 -10.21 -2.03 0.02
C ILE A 75 -10.54 -0.65 -0.53
N PHE A 76 -11.75 -0.13 -0.23
CA PHE A 76 -12.16 1.17 -0.72
C PHE A 76 -11.33 2.29 -0.12
N MET A 77 -11.07 2.28 1.20
CA MET A 77 -10.21 3.30 1.82
C MET A 77 -8.75 3.20 1.37
N SER A 78 -8.22 1.99 1.23
CA SER A 78 -6.86 1.78 0.70
C SER A 78 -6.73 2.30 -0.73
N THR A 79 -7.72 2.02 -1.58
CA THR A 79 -7.77 2.52 -2.97
C THR A 79 -7.88 4.04 -3.01
N LEU A 80 -8.71 4.63 -2.14
CA LEU A 80 -8.84 6.09 -2.04
C LEU A 80 -7.49 6.73 -1.71
N LEU A 81 -6.82 6.27 -0.66
CA LEU A 81 -5.51 6.78 -0.23
C LEU A 81 -4.46 6.67 -1.34
N THR A 82 -4.43 5.52 -2.02
CA THR A 82 -3.46 5.22 -3.09
C THR A 82 -3.66 6.11 -4.32
N LEU A 83 -4.92 6.40 -4.69
CA LEU A 83 -5.23 7.20 -5.87
C LEU A 83 -5.22 8.71 -5.61
N SER A 84 -5.49 9.15 -4.38
CA SER A 84 -5.54 10.57 -4.02
C SER A 84 -4.18 11.17 -3.69
N THR A 85 -3.15 10.35 -3.42
CA THR A 85 -1.90 10.79 -2.81
C THR A 85 -0.69 10.38 -3.64
N GLN A 86 0.19 11.34 -3.93
CA GLN A 86 1.45 11.05 -4.63
C GLN A 86 2.40 10.24 -3.73
N PRO A 87 3.15 9.25 -4.29
CA PRO A 87 4.07 8.41 -3.51
C PRO A 87 5.12 9.21 -2.72
N LEU A 88 5.67 10.27 -3.31
CA LEU A 88 6.66 11.11 -2.62
C LEU A 88 6.06 11.83 -1.40
N SER A 89 4.78 12.21 -1.46
CA SER A 89 4.05 12.79 -0.31
C SER A 89 3.81 11.76 0.78
N LEU A 90 3.65 10.47 0.43
CA LEU A 90 3.55 9.39 1.40
C LEU A 90 4.88 9.21 2.15
N ALA A 91 6.03 9.32 1.47
CA ALA A 91 7.32 9.28 2.15
C ALA A 91 7.50 10.43 3.15
N ASP A 92 7.10 11.65 2.76
CA ASP A 92 7.09 12.80 3.68
C ASP A 92 6.16 12.58 4.88
N ALA A 93 5.01 11.93 4.66
CA ALA A 93 4.08 11.57 5.73
C ALA A 93 4.68 10.51 6.66
N VAL A 94 5.32 9.47 6.11
CA VAL A 94 6.01 8.43 6.89
C VAL A 94 7.13 9.04 7.74
N GLU A 95 7.95 9.94 7.18
CA GLU A 95 8.96 10.68 7.95
C GLU A 95 8.30 11.42 9.12
N SER A 96 7.21 12.14 8.87
CA SER A 96 6.51 12.88 9.92
C SER A 96 5.91 11.97 11.00
N LEU A 97 5.42 10.79 10.63
CA LEU A 97 4.88 9.79 11.55
C LEU A 97 5.98 9.08 12.36
N LEU A 98 7.18 8.96 11.81
CA LEU A 98 8.33 8.34 12.46
C LEU A 98 9.08 9.31 13.40
N LYS A 99 8.88 10.63 13.29
CA LYS A 99 9.48 11.63 14.20
C LYS A 99 9.47 11.27 15.69
N PRO A 100 8.38 10.79 16.32
CA PRO A 100 8.40 10.42 17.75
C PRO A 100 9.39 9.30 18.09
N LEU A 101 9.74 8.42 17.14
CA LEU A 101 10.73 7.36 17.36
C LEU A 101 12.15 7.91 17.51
N ARG A 102 12.40 9.18 17.16
CA ARG A 102 13.67 9.86 17.40
C ARG A 102 14.04 9.90 18.89
N VAL A 103 13.05 9.90 19.78
CA VAL A 103 13.27 9.81 21.24
C VAL A 103 13.97 8.49 21.62
N ILE A 104 13.73 7.41 20.88
CA ILE A 104 14.34 6.10 21.07
C ILE A 104 15.63 5.96 20.23
N ARG A 105 16.21 7.09 19.78
CA ARG A 105 17.44 7.16 18.98
C ARG A 105 17.37 6.47 17.61
N VAL A 106 16.17 6.34 17.05
CA VAL A 106 15.99 5.87 15.66
C VAL A 106 16.41 6.99 14.68
N PRO A 107 17.24 6.70 13.65
CA PRO A 107 17.69 7.69 12.66
C PRO A 107 16.59 7.99 11.62
N VAL A 108 15.58 8.75 12.03
CA VAL A 108 14.39 9.04 11.20
C VAL A 108 14.75 9.80 9.92
N THR A 109 15.69 10.75 10.01
CA THR A 109 16.09 11.62 8.88
C THR A 109 16.79 10.80 7.78
N GLU A 110 17.66 9.88 8.17
CA GLU A 110 18.39 8.99 7.26
C GLU A 110 17.43 7.96 6.63
N LEU A 111 16.51 7.38 7.41
CA LEU A 111 15.48 6.48 6.88
C LEU A 111 14.57 7.18 5.86
N ALA A 112 14.18 8.42 6.14
CA ALA A 112 13.40 9.23 5.22
C ALA A 112 14.16 9.55 3.93
N LEU A 113 15.46 9.86 4.04
CA LEU A 113 16.32 10.06 2.88
C LEU A 113 16.38 8.80 2.01
N VAL A 114 16.66 7.63 2.61
CA VAL A 114 16.74 6.35 1.88
C VAL A 114 15.42 6.05 1.18
N LEU A 115 14.28 6.27 1.86
CA LEU A 115 12.96 6.07 1.26
C LEU A 115 12.71 7.03 0.08
N GLN A 116 13.06 8.31 0.21
CA GLN A 116 12.91 9.30 -0.87
C GLN A 116 13.79 8.97 -2.08
N ILE A 117 15.04 8.55 -1.83
CA ILE A 117 15.95 8.06 -2.87
C ILE A 117 15.32 6.84 -3.55
N ALA A 118 14.91 5.82 -2.79
CA ALA A 118 14.31 4.61 -3.33
C ALA A 118 13.10 4.91 -4.22
N LEU A 119 12.13 5.71 -3.74
CA LEU A 119 10.95 6.09 -4.51
C LEU A 119 11.29 6.87 -5.79
N ARG A 120 12.33 7.70 -5.75
CA ARG A 120 12.80 8.46 -6.92
C ARG A 120 13.50 7.57 -7.95
N PHE A 121 14.24 6.54 -7.50
CA PHE A 121 14.97 5.64 -8.38
C PHE A 121 14.13 4.48 -8.90
N VAL A 122 13.00 4.14 -8.28
CA VAL A 122 12.10 3.07 -8.77
C VAL A 122 11.74 3.23 -10.26
N PRO A 123 11.27 4.40 -10.75
CA PRO A 123 10.98 4.58 -12.17
C PRO A 123 12.21 4.37 -13.06
N THR A 124 13.35 4.95 -12.68
CA THR A 124 14.61 4.82 -13.44
C THR A 124 15.09 3.37 -13.51
N LEU A 125 15.00 2.62 -12.41
CA LEU A 125 15.36 1.20 -12.35
C LEU A 125 14.40 0.36 -13.20
N MET A 126 13.11 0.69 -13.25
CA MET A 126 12.14 0.02 -14.14
C MET A 126 12.48 0.26 -15.62
N ASP A 127 12.85 1.49 -15.99
CA ASP A 127 13.27 1.81 -17.36
C ASP A 127 14.57 1.08 -17.74
N GLN A 128 15.55 1.05 -16.84
CA GLN A 128 16.80 0.29 -17.03
C GLN A 128 16.54 -1.21 -17.15
N THR A 129 15.70 -1.77 -16.28
CA THR A 129 15.28 -3.17 -16.35
C THR A 129 14.68 -3.49 -17.70
N THR A 130 13.80 -2.62 -18.22
CA THR A 130 13.16 -2.81 -19.53
C THR A 130 14.18 -2.75 -20.68
N LYS A 131 15.14 -1.82 -20.62
CA LYS A 131 16.23 -1.71 -21.60
C LYS A 131 17.13 -2.95 -21.59
N ILE A 132 17.57 -3.39 -20.41
CA ILE A 132 18.43 -4.58 -20.26
C ILE A 132 17.68 -5.82 -20.73
N MET A 133 16.42 -5.97 -20.35
CA MET A 133 15.57 -7.09 -20.77
C MET A 133 15.44 -7.14 -22.30
N ASN A 134 15.20 -6.00 -22.97
CA ASN A 134 15.13 -5.96 -24.44
C ASN A 134 16.49 -6.25 -25.10
N ALA A 135 17.59 -5.78 -24.52
CA ALA A 135 18.94 -6.08 -25.01
C ALA A 135 19.28 -7.58 -24.89
N GLN A 136 18.87 -8.23 -23.79
CA GLN A 136 19.08 -9.68 -23.60
C GLN A 136 18.17 -10.51 -24.52
N ARG A 137 16.93 -10.07 -24.78
CA ARG A 137 16.07 -10.69 -25.80
C ARG A 137 16.72 -10.64 -27.18
N ALA A 138 17.31 -9.51 -27.56
CA ALA A 138 18.03 -9.38 -28.83
C ALA A 138 19.28 -10.30 -28.91
N ARG A 139 19.80 -10.73 -27.76
CA ARG A 139 20.91 -11.70 -27.64
C ARG A 139 20.43 -13.16 -27.51
N GLY A 140 19.14 -13.42 -27.69
CA GLY A 140 18.55 -14.76 -27.68
C GLY A 140 18.16 -15.30 -26.30
N VAL A 141 17.98 -14.42 -25.30
CA VAL A 141 17.41 -14.83 -24.00
C VAL A 141 15.89 -14.73 -24.04
N ASP A 142 15.23 -15.88 -23.97
CA ASP A 142 13.76 -15.95 -23.88
C ASP A 142 13.30 -15.82 -22.42
N PHE A 143 12.62 -14.72 -22.13
CA PHE A 143 12.04 -14.47 -20.81
C PHE A 143 10.59 -14.92 -20.76
N GLY A 144 10.26 -15.81 -19.82
CA GLY A 144 8.88 -16.26 -19.57
C GLY A 144 8.48 -17.55 -20.28
N GLU A 145 9.38 -18.14 -21.07
CA GLU A 145 9.21 -19.45 -21.70
C GLU A 145 10.06 -20.52 -21.02
N GLY A 146 9.64 -21.78 -21.10
CA GLY A 146 10.37 -22.93 -20.57
C GLY A 146 10.05 -23.32 -19.11
N ASN A 147 10.85 -24.24 -18.58
CA ASN A 147 10.69 -24.76 -17.21
C ASN A 147 11.14 -23.74 -16.15
N ILE A 148 10.65 -23.84 -14.91
CA ILE A 148 10.97 -22.92 -13.80
C ILE A 148 12.48 -22.71 -13.65
N PHE A 149 13.27 -23.79 -13.80
CA PHE A 149 14.73 -23.74 -13.73
C PHE A 149 15.36 -22.91 -14.87
N GLN A 150 14.81 -23.00 -16.08
CA GLN A 150 15.27 -22.19 -17.23
C GLN A 150 14.93 -20.71 -17.02
N GLN A 151 13.73 -20.42 -16.50
CA GLN A 151 13.33 -19.05 -16.16
C GLN A 151 14.24 -18.46 -15.08
N MET A 152 14.59 -19.21 -14.03
CA MET A 152 15.54 -18.75 -13.02
C MET A 152 16.91 -18.43 -13.61
N LYS A 153 17.41 -19.26 -14.54
CA LYS A 153 18.68 -19.02 -15.22
C LYS A 153 18.63 -17.78 -16.12
N ALA A 154 17.49 -17.50 -16.76
CA ALA A 154 17.28 -16.30 -17.59
C ALA A 154 17.26 -14.99 -16.78
N VAL A 155 16.99 -15.04 -15.48
CA VAL A 155 17.01 -13.86 -14.59
C VAL A 155 18.44 -13.38 -14.29
N VAL A 156 19.43 -14.29 -14.28
CA VAL A 156 20.82 -13.94 -13.92
C VAL A 156 21.44 -12.88 -14.86
N PRO A 157 21.33 -13.00 -16.20
CA PRO A 157 21.79 -11.96 -17.14
C PRO A 157 21.11 -10.59 -16.99
N LEU A 158 19.94 -10.53 -16.35
CA LEU A 158 19.24 -9.28 -16.04
C LEU A 158 19.74 -8.69 -14.72
N LEU A 159 19.87 -9.52 -13.68
CA LEU A 159 20.25 -9.08 -12.34
C LEU A 159 21.67 -8.52 -12.30
N ILE A 160 22.66 -9.21 -12.89
CA ILE A 160 24.07 -8.79 -12.76
C ILE A 160 24.29 -7.35 -13.30
N PRO A 161 23.87 -7.00 -14.55
CA PRO A 161 24.02 -5.64 -15.05
C PRO A 161 23.23 -4.60 -14.25
N LEU A 162 22.02 -4.96 -13.77
CA LEU A 162 21.20 -4.07 -12.96
C LEU A 162 21.87 -3.75 -11.62
N PHE A 163 22.47 -4.75 -10.96
CA PHE A 163 23.24 -4.55 -9.73
C PHE A 163 24.45 -3.67 -9.95
N VAL A 164 25.28 -3.95 -10.96
CA VAL A 164 26.47 -3.13 -11.28
C VAL A 164 26.07 -1.68 -11.56
N SER A 165 25.01 -1.47 -12.36
CA SER A 165 24.50 -0.13 -12.64
C SER A 165 23.96 0.57 -11.40
N SER A 166 23.28 -0.17 -10.51
CA SER A 166 22.76 0.39 -9.25
C SER A 166 23.88 0.79 -8.29
N PHE A 167 24.95 -0.01 -8.18
CA PHE A 167 26.13 0.34 -7.39
C PHE A 167 26.84 1.58 -7.93
N THR A 168 27.01 1.65 -9.25
CA THR A 168 27.61 2.83 -9.90
C THR A 168 26.77 4.08 -9.63
N THR A 169 25.44 3.96 -9.76
CA THR A 169 24.50 5.06 -9.48
C THR A 169 24.57 5.48 -8.00
N ALA A 170 24.70 4.53 -7.07
CA ALA A 170 24.82 4.82 -5.65
C ALA A 170 26.12 5.57 -5.34
N ASP A 171 27.24 5.18 -5.96
CA ASP A 171 28.55 5.81 -5.80
C ASP A 171 28.58 7.24 -6.39
N GLU A 172 28.04 7.41 -7.60
CA GLU A 172 27.86 8.72 -8.23
C GLU A 172 26.96 9.63 -7.40
N LEU A 173 25.87 9.10 -6.85
CA LEU A 173 24.95 9.84 -6.00
C LEU A 173 25.62 10.26 -4.68
N ALA A 174 26.36 9.35 -4.04
CA ALA A 174 27.08 9.63 -2.81
C ALA A 174 28.13 10.73 -3.04
N THR A 175 28.96 10.58 -4.06
CA THR A 175 29.97 11.57 -4.46
C THR A 175 29.33 12.93 -4.75
N ALA A 176 28.22 12.95 -5.49
CA ALA A 176 27.49 14.19 -5.78
C ALA A 176 26.83 14.81 -4.54
N MET A 177 26.42 14.01 -3.56
CA MET A 177 25.89 14.49 -2.28
C MET A 177 26.98 15.11 -1.42
N GLU A 178 28.14 14.47 -1.31
CA GLU A 178 29.32 15.00 -0.60
C GLU A 178 29.83 16.30 -1.23
N ALA A 179 29.93 16.35 -2.57
CA ALA A 179 30.32 17.55 -3.30
C ALA A 179 29.35 18.74 -3.09
N ARG A 180 28.08 18.46 -2.78
CA ARG A 180 27.07 19.46 -2.42
C ARG A 180 27.04 19.79 -0.92
N GLY A 181 27.99 19.26 -0.13
CA GLY A 181 28.11 19.50 1.29
C GLY A 181 27.11 18.73 2.14
N TYR A 182 26.60 17.59 1.68
CA TYR A 182 25.78 16.71 2.51
C TYR A 182 26.65 16.04 3.58
N GLN A 183 26.43 16.39 4.86
CA GLN A 183 27.21 15.87 5.99
C GLN A 183 26.40 14.90 6.89
N GLY A 184 25.17 14.55 6.51
CA GLY A 184 24.25 13.77 7.35
C GLY A 184 23.73 14.53 8.58
N GLY A 185 22.89 13.89 9.38
CA GLY A 185 22.42 14.44 10.66
C GLY A 185 21.21 15.36 10.59
N ASP A 186 20.79 15.79 11.78
CA ASP A 186 19.51 16.45 12.03
C ASP A 186 19.53 17.99 11.93
N ASP A 187 20.71 18.61 11.82
CA ASP A 187 20.88 20.07 11.78
C ASP A 187 20.56 20.69 10.40
N ARG A 188 19.66 20.07 9.64
CA ARG A 188 19.35 20.43 8.26
C ARG A 188 18.00 21.13 8.15
N THR A 189 17.94 22.16 7.31
CA THR A 189 16.67 22.80 6.95
C THR A 189 15.93 21.99 5.88
N LYS A 190 14.60 21.84 6.02
CA LYS A 190 13.76 21.11 5.06
C LYS A 190 13.15 22.06 4.03
N TYR A 191 13.40 21.82 2.74
CA TYR A 191 12.79 22.59 1.65
C TYR A 191 11.29 22.31 1.51
N ARG A 192 10.89 21.02 1.52
CA ARG A 192 9.49 20.60 1.41
C ARG A 192 8.85 20.47 2.79
N ILE A 193 8.10 21.47 3.20
CA ILE A 193 7.42 21.48 4.50
C ILE A 193 5.94 21.13 4.30
N LEU A 194 5.42 20.13 5.03
CA LEU A 194 3.98 19.91 5.10
C LEU A 194 3.35 21.05 5.89
N ARG A 195 2.47 21.82 5.23
CA ARG A 195 1.72 22.90 5.88
C ARG A 195 0.28 22.47 6.05
N TYR A 196 -0.19 22.51 7.29
CA TYR A 196 -1.59 22.25 7.58
C TYR A 196 -2.48 23.32 6.98
N HIS A 197 -3.49 22.90 6.25
CA HIS A 197 -4.52 23.76 5.69
C HIS A 197 -5.82 23.66 6.48
N ARG A 198 -6.75 24.60 6.27
CA ARG A 198 -8.08 24.56 6.92
C ARG A 198 -8.82 23.26 6.65
N ARG A 199 -8.61 22.66 5.48
CA ARG A 199 -9.19 21.37 5.09
C ARG A 199 -8.70 20.23 5.97
N ASP A 200 -7.45 20.28 6.44
CA ASP A 200 -6.86 19.24 7.28
C ASP A 200 -7.48 19.27 8.68
N TRP A 201 -7.73 20.47 9.21
CA TRP A 201 -8.44 20.65 10.48
C TRP A 201 -9.89 20.17 10.41
N VAL A 202 -10.59 20.47 9.31
CA VAL A 202 -11.94 19.96 9.08
C VAL A 202 -11.94 18.42 8.97
N ALA A 203 -10.98 17.85 8.25
CA ALA A 203 -10.84 16.39 8.11
C ALA A 203 -10.50 15.73 9.46
N ALA A 204 -9.58 16.29 10.24
CA ALA A 204 -9.22 15.81 11.57
C ALA A 204 -10.42 15.88 12.54
N GLY A 205 -11.15 17.00 12.55
CA GLY A 205 -12.38 17.15 13.33
C GLY A 205 -13.45 16.13 12.93
N GLY A 206 -13.68 15.95 11.63
CA GLY A 206 -14.61 14.92 11.12
C GLY A 206 -14.21 13.50 11.52
N MET A 207 -12.92 13.19 11.51
CA MET A 207 -12.40 11.88 11.93
C MET A 207 -12.57 11.65 13.43
N LEU A 208 -12.34 12.67 14.26
CA LEU A 208 -12.57 12.60 15.71
C LEU A 208 -14.05 12.40 16.04
N VAL A 209 -14.95 13.13 15.38
CA VAL A 209 -16.40 12.97 15.56
C VAL A 209 -16.85 11.57 15.15
N LEU A 210 -16.40 11.08 13.99
CA LEU A 210 -16.71 9.72 13.54
C LEU A 210 -16.23 8.67 14.55
N THR A 211 -15.00 8.82 15.05
CA THR A 211 -14.42 7.90 16.03
C THR A 211 -15.18 7.93 17.36
N GLY A 212 -15.48 9.12 17.89
CA GLY A 212 -16.25 9.29 19.12
C GLY A 212 -17.64 8.67 19.02
N LEU A 213 -18.32 8.89 17.89
CA LEU A 213 -19.65 8.35 17.65
C LEU A 213 -19.63 6.82 17.50
N LEU A 214 -18.58 6.25 16.88
CA LEU A 214 -18.38 4.80 16.84
C LEU A 214 -18.10 4.19 18.22
N LEU A 215 -17.36 4.89 19.08
CA LEU A 215 -17.11 4.44 20.45
C LEU A 215 -18.41 4.45 21.27
N LEU A 216 -19.23 5.49 21.14
CA LEU A 216 -20.52 5.59 21.83
C LEU A 216 -21.54 4.52 21.39
N LEU A 217 -21.51 4.11 20.12
CA LEU A 217 -22.39 3.03 19.62
C LEU A 217 -21.84 1.63 19.89
N ARG A 218 -20.55 1.52 20.23
CA ARG A 218 -19.92 0.25 20.58
C ARG A 218 -20.01 -0.04 22.08
N ALA A 219 -20.01 1.00 22.91
CA ALA A 219 -20.28 0.94 24.35
C ALA A 219 -21.75 0.60 24.60
#